data_AF-A0AA36E610-F1
#
_entry.id   AF-A0AA36E610-F1
#
_cell.length_a   1.000
_cell.length_b   1.000
_cell.length_c   1.000
_cell.angle_alpha   90.00
_cell.angle_beta   90.00
_cell.angle_gamma   90.00
#
_symmetry.space_group_name_H-M   'P 1'
#
loop_
_entity.id
_entity.type
_entity.pdbx_description
1 polymer ?
#
loop_
_entity_poly.entity_id
_entity_poly.type
_entity_poly.pdbx_seq_one_letter_code
_entity_poly.pdbx_strand_id
1 'polypeptide(L)'
;MNEFSYNYINTKQPSYEFSYNLQGNFSLPFRSPLQPLITHHPRKLSFAAVSSSSGYAISDQELESRGFIFCRTINDLNLDHLNSVFVVVGFPKRDTNKIKVALEHTDSLLWVEYEKMKRPVMFVRATDDDIFNAIIWDMVVDPNF
;
A
#
# COMPACT_ATOMS: atom_id res chain seq x y z
N MET A 1 -10.90 13.20 42.46
CA MET A 1 -9.65 13.41 43.23
C MET A 1 -9.06 12.03 43.44
N ASN A 2 -8.11 11.65 42.58
CA ASN A 2 -6.66 11.51 42.87
C ASN A 2 -6.42 10.38 43.89
N GLU A 3 -5.55 9.40 43.65
CA GLU A 3 -4.14 9.59 43.27
C GLU A 3 -3.56 8.46 42.42
N PHE A 4 -2.63 8.89 41.56
CA PHE A 4 -1.59 8.11 40.94
C PHE A 4 -0.63 7.55 41.98
N SER A 5 -0.18 6.31 41.79
CA SER A 5 1.16 5.91 42.21
C SER A 5 1.76 4.97 41.17
N TYR A 6 2.68 5.49 40.36
CA TYR A 6 3.57 4.70 39.51
C TYR A 6 4.88 4.51 40.27
N ASN A 7 5.24 3.25 40.54
CA ASN A 7 6.60 2.89 40.90
C ASN A 7 7.20 2.06 39.75
N TYR A 8 8.35 2.54 39.29
CA TYR A 8 9.18 1.97 38.23
C TYR A 8 9.71 0.57 38.62
N ILE A 9 9.63 -0.38 37.70
CA ILE A 9 10.52 -1.55 37.68
C ILE A 9 11.04 -1.73 36.27
N ASN A 10 12.33 -1.44 36.12
CA ASN A 10 13.12 -1.73 34.94
C ASN A 10 13.56 -3.20 35.05
N THR A 11 13.19 -4.08 34.12
CA THR A 11 13.99 -5.29 33.77
C THR A 11 13.41 -6.01 32.54
N LYS A 12 14.30 -6.17 31.55
CA LYS A 12 14.38 -7.21 30.50
C LYS A 12 13.20 -7.40 29.52
N GLN A 13 13.54 -7.23 28.23
CA GLN A 13 12.79 -7.74 27.10
C GLN A 13 12.54 -9.26 27.22
N PRO A 14 11.32 -9.76 26.97
CA PRO A 14 11.10 -11.18 26.74
C PRO A 14 11.36 -11.53 25.27
N SER A 15 12.33 -12.40 25.04
CA SER A 15 12.51 -13.16 23.79
C SER A 15 11.42 -14.23 23.70
N TYR A 16 10.56 -14.15 22.69
CA TYR A 16 9.57 -15.18 22.40
C TYR A 16 10.18 -16.20 21.43
N GLU A 17 10.67 -17.33 21.95
CA GLU A 17 10.95 -18.53 21.14
C GLU A 17 9.65 -19.30 20.93
N PHE A 18 9.30 -19.55 19.67
CA PHE A 18 8.21 -20.44 19.29
C PHE A 18 8.79 -21.82 18.96
N SER A 19 8.61 -22.80 19.86
CA SER A 19 9.01 -24.19 19.65
C SER A 19 7.91 -24.94 18.88
N TYR A 20 8.24 -25.51 17.71
CA TYR A 20 7.38 -26.49 17.04
C TYR A 20 7.89 -27.91 17.33
N ASN A 21 7.06 -28.72 17.98
CA ASN A 21 7.25 -30.17 18.06
C ASN A 21 6.80 -30.80 16.75
N LEU A 22 7.73 -31.40 16.00
CA LEU A 22 7.44 -32.28 14.86
C LEU A 22 8.14 -33.62 15.10
N GLN A 23 7.43 -34.56 15.72
CA GLN A 23 7.78 -35.98 15.63
C GLN A 23 7.20 -36.52 14.32
N GLY A 24 8.09 -36.72 13.35
CA GLY A 24 7.83 -37.43 12.11
C GLY A 24 9.14 -37.98 11.57
N ASN A 25 9.39 -39.27 11.78
CA ASN A 25 10.53 -39.97 11.18
C ASN A 25 10.30 -40.11 9.68
N PHE A 26 11.06 -39.36 8.87
CA PHE A 26 11.21 -39.63 7.45
C PHE A 26 12.70 -39.62 7.10
N SER A 27 13.25 -40.79 6.81
CA SER A 27 14.60 -40.96 6.29
C SER A 27 14.62 -40.55 4.82
N LEU A 28 15.40 -39.53 4.46
CA LEU A 28 15.69 -39.19 3.06
C LEU A 28 17.11 -39.64 2.70
N PRO A 29 17.35 -40.27 1.53
CA PRO A 29 18.69 -40.59 1.08
C PRO A 29 19.46 -39.33 0.68
N PHE A 30 20.72 -39.27 1.12
CA PHE A 30 21.69 -38.23 0.79
C PHE A 30 21.91 -38.13 -0.72
N ARG A 31 21.50 -37.01 -1.33
CA ARG A 31 21.68 -36.73 -2.76
C ARG A 31 22.93 -35.87 -2.95
N SER A 32 23.92 -36.38 -3.67
CA SER A 32 25.14 -35.67 -4.05
C SER A 32 24.85 -34.42 -4.90
N PRO A 33 25.68 -33.35 -4.82
CA PRO A 33 25.50 -32.17 -5.65
C PRO A 33 26.06 -32.43 -7.06
N LEU A 34 25.19 -32.53 -8.06
CA LEU A 34 25.57 -32.36 -9.47
C LEU A 34 25.41 -30.87 -9.82
N GLN A 35 26.52 -30.23 -10.16
CA GLN A 35 26.56 -28.86 -10.68
C GLN A 35 25.87 -28.78 -12.06
N PRO A 36 24.97 -27.81 -12.30
CA PRO A 36 24.56 -27.47 -13.66
C PRO A 36 25.54 -26.46 -14.26
N LEU A 37 26.10 -26.82 -15.42
CA LEU A 37 26.82 -25.94 -16.32
C LEU A 37 25.87 -24.83 -16.82
N ILE A 38 26.08 -23.59 -16.40
CA ILE A 38 25.31 -22.43 -16.87
C ILE A 38 25.90 -21.95 -18.20
N THR A 39 25.33 -22.40 -19.31
CA THR A 39 25.48 -21.72 -20.61
C THR A 39 24.65 -20.43 -20.61
N HIS A 40 25.32 -19.28 -20.61
CA HIS A 40 24.69 -17.97 -20.78
C HIS A 40 24.16 -17.82 -22.22
N HIS A 41 22.83 -17.87 -22.38
CA HIS A 41 22.14 -17.31 -23.53
C HIS A 41 21.29 -16.13 -23.06
N PRO A 42 21.61 -14.88 -23.47
CA PRO A 42 20.78 -13.73 -23.14
C PRO A 42 19.49 -13.82 -23.97
N ARG A 43 18.44 -14.39 -23.37
CA ARG A 43 17.10 -14.32 -23.95
C ARG A 43 16.60 -12.89 -23.73
N LYS A 44 16.65 -12.06 -24.78
CA LYS A 44 16.02 -10.74 -24.77
C LYS A 44 14.52 -10.94 -24.56
N LEU A 45 14.04 -10.70 -23.35
CA LEU A 45 12.62 -10.58 -23.06
C LEU A 45 12.14 -9.26 -23.68
N SER A 46 11.65 -9.32 -24.90
CA SER A 46 10.83 -8.26 -25.46
C SER A 46 9.46 -8.34 -24.80
N PHE A 47 9.15 -7.43 -23.89
CA PHE A 47 7.77 -7.20 -23.49
C PHE A 47 7.05 -6.63 -24.70
N ALA A 48 6.18 -7.43 -25.32
CA ALA A 48 5.28 -6.92 -26.34
C ALA A 48 4.38 -5.90 -25.65
N ALA A 49 4.58 -4.61 -25.96
CA ALA A 49 3.63 -3.59 -25.60
C ALA A 49 2.31 -3.95 -26.29
N VAL A 50 1.29 -4.31 -25.52
CA VAL A 50 -0.08 -4.42 -26.04
C VAL A 50 -0.46 -3.03 -26.53
N SER A 51 -0.45 -2.86 -27.85
CA SER A 51 -0.94 -1.65 -28.52
C SER A 51 -2.47 -1.65 -28.46
N SER A 52 -3.04 -1.29 -27.31
CA SER A 52 -4.39 -0.75 -27.29
C SER A 52 -4.32 0.65 -27.89
N SER A 53 -5.10 0.90 -28.94
CA SER A 53 -5.25 2.21 -29.59
C SER A 53 -5.92 3.27 -28.69
N SER A 54 -6.20 2.94 -27.42
CA SER A 54 -6.56 3.85 -26.35
C SER A 54 -5.35 4.00 -25.42
N GLY A 55 -4.81 5.21 -25.31
CA GLY A 55 -3.78 5.49 -24.30
C GLY A 55 -4.34 5.22 -22.90
N TYR A 56 -3.60 4.46 -22.09
CA TYR A 56 -3.94 4.25 -20.67
C TYR A 56 -3.55 5.44 -19.76
N ALA A 57 -3.11 6.54 -20.37
CA ALA A 57 -2.69 7.75 -19.69
C ALA A 57 -3.37 8.95 -20.36
N ILE A 58 -3.75 9.92 -19.54
CA ILE A 58 -4.26 11.23 -19.93
C ILE A 58 -3.41 12.31 -19.25
N SER A 59 -3.29 13.49 -19.85
CA SER A 59 -2.56 14.59 -19.23
C SER A 59 -3.37 15.25 -18.11
N ASP A 60 -2.69 15.97 -17.21
CA ASP A 60 -3.33 16.76 -16.15
C ASP A 60 -4.36 17.74 -16.76
N GLN A 61 -4.05 18.39 -17.89
CA GLN A 61 -4.99 19.31 -18.57
C GLN A 61 -6.24 18.60 -19.11
N GLU A 62 -6.08 17.38 -19.63
CA GLU A 62 -7.22 16.60 -20.12
C GLU A 62 -8.08 16.10 -18.95
N LEU A 63 -7.46 15.67 -17.85
CA LEU A 63 -8.15 15.30 -16.62
C LEU A 63 -8.95 16.48 -16.05
N GLU A 64 -8.34 17.67 -15.97
CA GLU A 64 -9.00 18.92 -15.55
C GLU A 64 -10.16 19.30 -16.49
N SER A 65 -9.97 19.17 -17.81
CA SER A 65 -11.04 19.45 -18.78
C SER A 65 -12.29 18.57 -18.61
N ARG A 66 -12.12 17.40 -17.97
CA ARG A 66 -13.21 16.46 -17.64
C ARG A 66 -13.84 16.74 -16.27
N GLY A 67 -13.39 17.78 -15.56
CA GLY A 67 -13.91 18.20 -14.26
C GLY A 67 -13.29 17.44 -13.09
N PHE A 68 -12.05 16.96 -13.23
CA PHE A 68 -11.31 16.31 -12.15
C PHE A 68 -10.15 17.20 -11.68
N ILE A 69 -9.96 17.30 -10.37
CA ILE A 69 -8.87 18.07 -9.78
C ILE A 69 -7.87 17.07 -9.19
N PHE A 70 -6.61 17.19 -9.60
CA PHE A 70 -5.54 16.30 -9.15
C PHE A 70 -4.79 16.91 -7.95
N CYS A 71 -4.80 16.20 -6.81
CA CYS A 71 -4.25 16.67 -5.54
C CYS A 71 -3.09 15.78 -5.09
N ARG A 72 -1.97 16.42 -4.70
CA ARG A 72 -0.72 15.74 -4.26
C ARG A 72 -0.44 15.90 -2.76
N THR A 73 -1.31 16.62 -2.04
CA THR A 73 -1.18 16.87 -0.61
C THR A 73 -2.46 16.44 0.10
N ILE A 74 -2.37 16.26 1.41
CA ILE A 74 -3.54 15.97 2.26
C ILE A 74 -4.46 17.20 2.45
N ASN A 75 -4.03 18.39 2.01
CA ASN A 75 -4.82 19.60 2.21
C ASN A 75 -6.20 19.44 1.58
N ASP A 76 -7.23 19.92 2.28
CA ASP A 76 -8.63 19.88 1.86
C ASP A 76 -9.24 18.48 1.68
N LEU A 77 -8.48 17.40 1.97
CA LEU A 77 -8.99 16.04 1.94
C LEU A 77 -9.91 15.77 3.14
N ASN A 78 -11.22 15.77 2.90
CA ASN A 78 -12.20 15.37 3.90
C ASN A 78 -12.14 13.85 4.16
N LEU A 79 -11.77 13.47 5.39
CA LEU A 79 -11.56 12.07 5.77
C LEU A 79 -12.85 11.24 5.83
N ASP A 80 -14.02 11.86 6.05
CA ASP A 80 -15.31 11.17 6.01
C ASP A 80 -15.70 10.85 4.56
N HIS A 81 -15.41 11.76 3.62
CA HIS A 81 -15.58 11.50 2.19
C HIS A 81 -14.61 10.43 1.69
N LEU A 82 -13.34 10.46 2.13
CA LEU A 82 -12.38 9.40 1.82
C LEU A 82 -12.89 8.03 2.32
N ASN A 83 -13.42 7.97 3.54
CA ASN A 83 -14.05 6.76 4.07
C ASN A 83 -15.19 6.27 3.19
N SER A 84 -15.95 7.17 2.58
CA SER A 84 -17.04 6.80 1.66
C SER A 84 -16.51 6.11 0.41
N VAL A 85 -15.35 6.53 -0.12
CA VAL A 85 -14.68 5.85 -1.24
C VAL A 85 -14.26 4.44 -0.84
N PHE A 86 -13.66 4.27 0.34
CA PHE A 86 -13.30 2.93 0.86
C PHE A 86 -14.52 2.01 0.95
N VAL A 87 -15.63 2.50 1.52
CA VAL A 87 -16.86 1.70 1.67
C VAL A 87 -17.42 1.28 0.31
N VAL A 88 -17.45 2.18 -0.67
CA VAL A 88 -18.00 1.91 -2.00
C VAL A 88 -17.20 0.81 -2.73
N VAL A 89 -15.88 0.72 -2.53
CA VAL A 89 -15.04 -0.37 -3.09
C VAL A 89 -15.04 -1.65 -2.26
N GLY A 90 -15.87 -1.71 -1.20
CA GLY A 90 -16.00 -2.88 -0.33
C GLY A 90 -14.97 -2.97 0.80
N PHE A 91 -14.17 -1.93 1.03
CA PHE A 91 -13.30 -1.87 2.21
C PHE A 91 -14.11 -1.47 3.44
N PRO A 92 -13.78 -2.00 4.63
CA PRO A 92 -14.45 -1.61 5.86
C PRO A 92 -14.20 -0.11 6.15
N LYS A 93 -15.23 0.56 6.67
CA LYS A 93 -15.08 1.94 7.18
C LYS A 93 -14.03 1.96 8.30
N ARG A 94 -13.12 2.93 8.25
CA ARG A 94 -12.02 3.08 9.20
C ARG A 94 -12.30 4.24 10.15
N ASP A 95 -11.74 4.16 11.35
CA ASP A 95 -11.73 5.27 12.31
C ASP A 95 -10.94 6.45 11.74
N THR A 96 -11.56 7.63 11.69
CA THR A 96 -10.96 8.85 11.13
C THR A 96 -9.64 9.24 11.80
N ASN A 97 -9.47 9.00 13.11
CA ASN A 97 -8.21 9.26 13.79
C ASN A 97 -7.10 8.32 13.32
N LYS A 98 -7.43 7.05 13.06
CA LYS A 98 -6.47 6.08 12.53
C LYS A 98 -6.08 6.40 11.09
N ILE A 99 -7.03 6.87 10.29
CA ILE A 99 -6.72 7.38 8.95
C ILE A 99 -5.74 8.55 9.07
N LYS A 100 -6.04 9.53 9.92
CA LYS A 100 -5.16 10.70 10.11
C LYS A 100 -3.73 10.30 10.46
N VAL A 101 -3.54 9.41 11.44
CA VAL A 101 -2.22 8.89 11.81
C VAL A 101 -1.54 8.18 10.63
N ALA A 102 -2.26 7.36 9.87
CA ALA A 102 -1.70 6.70 8.70
C ALA A 102 -1.24 7.70 7.62
N LEU A 103 -1.95 8.82 7.46
CA LEU A 103 -1.57 9.88 6.52
C LEU A 103 -0.40 10.74 7.02
N GLU A 104 -0.25 10.92 8.33
CA GLU A 104 0.92 11.59 8.94
C GLU A 104 2.22 10.80 8.71
N HIS A 105 2.12 9.49 8.53
CA HIS A 105 3.23 8.57 8.24
C HIS A 105 3.20 8.06 6.79
N THR A 106 2.74 8.89 5.85
CA THR A 106 2.73 8.59 4.41
C THR A 106 3.66 9.55 3.69
N ASP A 107 4.62 9.01 2.95
CA ASP A 107 5.63 9.80 2.22
C ASP A 107 5.05 10.38 0.92
N SER A 108 4.26 9.58 0.21
CA SER A 108 3.64 9.97 -1.06
C SER A 108 2.15 9.67 -1.10
N LEU A 109 1.36 10.66 -1.49
CA LEU A 109 -0.10 10.59 -1.52
C LEU A 109 -0.66 11.34 -2.71
N LEU A 110 -1.67 10.75 -3.34
CA LEU A 110 -2.41 11.33 -4.45
C LEU A 110 -3.90 11.10 -4.22
N TRP A 111 -4.71 12.09 -4.57
CA TRP A 111 -6.15 11.91 -4.65
C TRP A 111 -6.74 12.77 -5.74
N VAL A 112 -7.91 12.35 -6.24
CA VAL A 112 -8.62 13.07 -7.30
C VAL A 112 -9.98 13.48 -6.77
N GLU A 113 -10.30 14.77 -6.91
CA GLU A 113 -11.62 15.31 -6.64
C GLU A 113 -12.45 15.37 -7.93
N TYR A 114 -13.73 15.03 -7.86
CA TYR A 114 -14.66 15.38 -8.93
C TYR A 114 -15.35 16.73 -8.65
N GLU A 115 -15.12 17.71 -9.51
CA GLU A 115 -15.46 19.12 -9.29
C GLU A 115 -16.94 19.34 -8.99
N LYS A 116 -17.84 18.60 -9.66
CA LYS A 116 -19.29 18.75 -9.46
C LYS A 116 -19.77 18.30 -8.09
N MET A 117 -19.11 17.29 -7.52
CA MET A 117 -19.49 16.71 -6.23
C MET A 117 -18.63 17.21 -5.06
N LYS A 118 -17.49 17.86 -5.34
CA LYS A 118 -16.54 18.36 -4.33
C LYS A 118 -16.17 17.28 -3.31
N ARG A 119 -15.89 16.07 -3.81
CA ARG A 119 -15.49 14.91 -3.01
C ARG A 119 -14.41 14.08 -3.72
N PRO A 120 -13.52 13.42 -2.95
CA PRO A 120 -12.58 12.47 -3.51
C PRO A 120 -13.32 11.31 -4.21
N VAL A 121 -12.80 10.92 -5.37
CA VAL A 121 -13.27 9.77 -6.17
C VAL A 121 -12.17 8.74 -6.40
N MET A 122 -10.91 9.14 -6.20
CA MET A 122 -9.75 8.26 -6.20
C MET A 122 -8.83 8.65 -5.06
N PHE A 123 -8.19 7.67 -4.44
CA PHE A 123 -7.15 7.87 -3.44
C PHE A 123 -6.06 6.82 -3.56
N VAL A 124 -4.80 7.27 -3.50
CA VAL A 124 -3.61 6.41 -3.47
C VAL A 124 -2.62 6.93 -2.43
N ARG A 125 -2.03 6.01 -1.66
CA ARG A 125 -0.90 6.34 -0.79
C ARG A 125 0.20 5.29 -0.83
N ALA A 126 1.43 5.75 -0.64
CA ALA A 126 2.60 4.91 -0.50
C ALA A 126 3.49 5.38 0.66
N THR A 127 4.16 4.44 1.31
CA THR A 127 5.30 4.73 2.18
C THR A 127 6.56 4.21 1.54
N ASP A 128 7.68 4.87 1.76
CA ASP A 128 8.97 4.46 1.24
C ASP A 128 10.07 4.51 2.32
N ASP A 129 11.26 4.01 1.98
CA ASP A 129 12.42 4.01 2.86
C ASP A 129 13.49 5.05 2.46
N ASP A 130 13.11 6.05 1.67
CA ASP A 130 13.96 7.10 1.08
C ASP A 130 15.12 6.59 0.19
N ILE A 131 15.27 5.28 -0.03
CA ILE A 131 16.44 4.71 -0.72
C ILE A 131 16.03 3.82 -1.89
N PHE A 132 15.31 2.72 -1.65
CA PHE A 132 15.07 1.68 -2.66
C PHE A 132 13.64 1.15 -2.70
N ASN A 133 12.91 1.17 -1.59
CA ASN A 133 11.65 0.46 -1.47
C ASN A 133 10.50 1.45 -1.26
N ALA A 134 9.42 1.23 -1.98
CA ALA A 134 8.14 1.90 -1.75
C ALA A 134 7.01 0.86 -1.78
N ILE A 135 6.05 1.01 -0.89
CA ILE A 135 4.87 0.13 -0.78
C ILE A 135 3.62 0.98 -0.94
N ILE A 136 2.82 0.65 -1.97
CA ILE A 136 1.47 1.20 -2.13
C ILE A 136 0.55 0.42 -1.18
N TRP A 137 -0.08 1.12 -0.25
CA TRP A 137 -0.93 0.49 0.78
C TRP A 137 -2.41 0.48 0.42
N ASP A 138 -2.89 1.61 -0.09
CA ASP A 138 -4.29 1.81 -0.47
C ASP A 138 -4.29 2.44 -1.86
N MET A 139 -4.98 1.80 -2.80
CA MET A 139 -5.31 2.35 -4.12
C MET A 139 -6.78 2.06 -4.37
N VAL A 140 -7.61 3.09 -4.37
CA VAL A 140 -9.06 2.96 -4.49
C VAL A 140 -9.62 3.98 -5.46
N VAL A 141 -10.65 3.56 -6.21
CA VAL A 141 -11.40 4.37 -7.17
C VAL A 141 -12.88 4.06 -6.98
N ASP A 142 -13.74 5.08 -6.86
CA ASP A 142 -15.19 4.94 -6.87
C ASP A 142 -15.60 4.28 -8.22
N PRO A 143 -16.24 3.10 -8.26
CA PRO A 143 -16.55 2.36 -9.48
C PRO A 143 -17.52 3.07 -10.44
N ASN A 144 -18.10 4.20 -10.05
CA ASN A 144 -18.91 5.04 -10.95
C ASN A 144 -18.06 5.93 -11.86
N PHE A 145 -16.73 5.84 -11.79
CA PHE A 145 -15.74 6.60 -12.56
C PHE A 145 -14.84 5.66 -13.36
#